data_AF-A0A934BRC4-F1
#
_entry.id   AF-A0A934BRC4-F1
#
_cell.length_a   1.000
_cell.length_b   1.000
_cell.length_c   1.000
_cell.angle_alpha   90.00
_cell.angle_beta   90.00
_cell.angle_gamma   90.00
#
_symmetry.space_group_name_H-M   'P 1'
#
loop_
_entity.id
_entity.type
_entity.pdbx_description
1 polymer ?
#
loop_
_entity_poly.entity_id
_entity_poly.type
_entity_poly.pdbx_seq_one_letter_code
_entity_poly.pdbx_strand_id
1 'polypeptide(L)'
;MSRWKSAFLWAGLGFALAAAAMGMAIARSTSSTAAIGIIFIPFSAAIFSIPFFIFGSCVPDLLELFRDKFREQSIAKKLRAVTALGLAVCGLCYAADGIALTIVVNNVQKMNGAELDEFLAHSMFRKNKFALGALAQNPKASAEILDRVARIPNPELHHRMGSLWPVMGGNTKGLAVMRLIAMHPSVSAATLSNLSSSPDEYVRHAVLSNPKTPDSVIHDASGKRSQLTDWALASSPKTSVDILKKLAETGDEYTRSNIARNRSTPVEMLAKLANDPVWHVRRDVVANPHTPAETIASLVNDPDERVRELVAYQLRQGQKRGN
;
A
#
# COMPACT_ATOMS: atom_id res chain seq x y z
N MET A 1 1.14 30.79 -35.75
CA MET A 1 0.70 31.01 -34.34
C MET A 1 1.83 31.70 -33.59
N SER A 2 1.57 32.72 -32.76
CA SER A 2 2.66 33.37 -32.00
C SER A 2 3.20 32.44 -30.92
N ARG A 3 4.49 32.60 -30.58
CA ARG A 3 5.17 31.75 -29.57
C ARG A 3 4.45 31.72 -28.23
N TRP A 4 3.99 32.88 -27.77
CA TRP A 4 3.24 32.99 -26.51
C TRP A 4 1.88 32.28 -26.58
N LYS A 5 1.14 32.41 -27.69
CA LYS A 5 -0.13 31.65 -27.87
C LYS A 5 0.11 30.15 -27.82
N SER A 6 1.18 29.67 -28.48
CA SER A 6 1.59 28.26 -28.44
C SER A 6 1.96 27.82 -27.01
N ALA A 7 2.80 28.60 -26.31
CA ALA A 7 3.24 28.29 -24.95
C ALA A 7 2.07 28.14 -23.97
N PHE A 8 1.12 29.08 -23.97
CA PHE A 8 -0.06 29.01 -23.10
C PHE A 8 -1.01 27.87 -23.46
N LEU A 9 -1.17 27.54 -24.76
CA LEU A 9 -1.95 26.38 -25.20
C LEU A 9 -1.37 25.08 -24.63
N TRP A 10 -0.06 24.85 -24.79
CA TRP A 10 0.59 23.65 -24.28
C TRP A 10 0.63 23.61 -22.76
N ALA A 11 0.88 24.74 -22.09
CA ALA A 11 0.79 24.82 -20.63
C ALA A 11 -0.61 24.46 -20.11
N GLY A 12 -1.67 24.97 -20.76
CA GLY A 12 -3.05 24.61 -20.45
C GLY A 12 -3.31 23.11 -20.60
N LEU A 13 -2.79 22.49 -21.67
CA LEU A 13 -2.86 21.04 -21.86
C LEU A 13 -2.14 20.27 -20.75
N GLY A 14 -0.90 20.65 -20.43
CA GLY A 14 -0.11 20.03 -19.36
C GLY A 14 -0.79 20.15 -17.99
N PHE A 15 -1.36 21.33 -17.71
CA PHE A 15 -2.15 21.57 -16.50
C PHE A 15 -3.37 20.65 -16.44
N ALA A 16 -4.17 20.58 -17.52
CA ALA A 16 -5.38 19.77 -17.57
C ALA A 16 -5.07 18.26 -17.40
N LEU A 17 -4.02 17.77 -18.05
CA LEU A 17 -3.56 16.38 -17.92
C LEU A 17 -3.12 16.07 -16.48
N ALA A 18 -2.31 16.94 -15.88
CA ALA A 18 -1.84 16.76 -14.50
C ALA A 18 -3.00 16.81 -13.50
N ALA A 19 -3.91 17.78 -13.65
CA ALA A 19 -5.08 17.91 -12.79
C ALA A 19 -6.01 16.70 -12.90
N ALA A 20 -6.27 16.20 -14.11
CA ALA A 20 -7.06 15.00 -14.33
C ALA A 20 -6.40 13.75 -13.72
N ALA A 21 -5.10 13.57 -13.90
CA ALA A 21 -4.36 12.45 -13.32
C ALA A 21 -4.39 12.47 -11.78
N MET A 22 -4.15 13.62 -11.16
CA MET A 22 -4.21 13.78 -9.71
C MET A 22 -5.63 13.60 -9.18
N GLY A 23 -6.64 14.15 -9.87
CA GLY A 23 -8.05 13.97 -9.52
C GLY A 23 -8.47 12.50 -9.56
N MET A 24 -8.05 11.74 -10.59
CA MET A 24 -8.28 10.30 -10.66
C MET A 24 -7.55 9.54 -9.55
N ALA A 25 -6.31 9.92 -9.21
CA ALA A 25 -5.57 9.29 -8.12
C ALA A 25 -6.25 9.51 -6.76
N ILE A 26 -6.75 10.72 -6.50
CA ILE A 26 -7.52 11.04 -5.29
C ILE A 26 -8.84 10.27 -5.27
N ALA A 27 -9.59 10.23 -6.37
CA ALA A 27 -10.86 9.52 -6.46
C ALA A 27 -10.73 8.00 -6.23
N ARG A 28 -9.58 7.42 -6.57
CA ARG A 28 -9.26 6.00 -6.33
C ARG A 28 -8.70 5.73 -4.93
N SER A 29 -8.36 6.76 -4.17
CA SER A 29 -7.75 6.62 -2.86
C SER A 29 -8.80 6.20 -1.83
N THR A 30 -8.46 5.22 -1.00
CA THR A 30 -9.27 4.81 0.15
C THR A 30 -8.94 5.60 1.42
N SER A 31 -8.10 6.65 1.32
CA SER A 31 -7.74 7.48 2.48
C SER A 31 -8.80 8.54 2.73
N SER A 32 -9.27 8.64 3.97
CA SER A 32 -10.18 9.72 4.40
C SER A 32 -9.57 11.12 4.22
N THR A 33 -8.24 11.22 4.24
CA THR A 33 -7.52 12.49 4.00
C THR A 33 -7.24 12.78 2.54
N ALA A 34 -7.54 11.87 1.60
CA ALA A 34 -7.23 12.06 0.18
C ALA A 34 -7.90 13.30 -0.41
N ALA A 35 -9.11 13.62 0.07
CA ALA A 35 -9.86 14.80 -0.35
C ALA A 35 -9.12 16.12 -0.10
N ILE A 36 -8.27 16.20 0.94
CA ILE A 36 -7.42 17.37 1.21
C ILE A 36 -6.48 17.64 0.04
N GLY A 37 -6.07 16.58 -0.68
CA GLY A 37 -5.24 16.68 -1.87
C GLY A 37 -5.85 17.53 -2.99
N ILE A 38 -7.17 17.68 -3.05
CA ILE A 38 -7.87 18.50 -4.05
C ILE A 38 -7.41 19.96 -4.00
N ILE A 39 -7.15 20.47 -2.79
CA ILE A 39 -6.69 21.85 -2.55
C ILE A 39 -5.34 22.11 -3.23
N PHE A 40 -4.49 21.08 -3.31
CA PHE A 40 -3.14 21.19 -3.86
C PHE A 40 -3.05 20.90 -5.37
N ILE A 41 -4.15 20.47 -6.01
CA ILE A 41 -4.17 20.16 -7.45
C ILE A 41 -3.75 21.38 -8.28
N PRO A 42 -4.31 22.60 -8.10
CA PRO A 42 -3.95 23.73 -8.95
C PRO A 42 -2.46 24.09 -8.86
N PHE A 43 -1.88 24.06 -7.67
CA PHE A 43 -0.47 24.37 -7.44
C PHE A 43 0.45 23.32 -8.07
N SER A 44 0.12 22.04 -7.87
CA SER A 44 0.90 20.92 -8.42
C SER A 44 0.80 20.90 -9.94
N ALA A 45 -0.42 21.03 -10.49
CA ALA A 45 -0.66 21.08 -11.93
C ALA A 45 0.03 22.28 -12.59
N ALA A 46 0.12 23.43 -11.92
CA ALA A 46 0.90 24.57 -12.40
C ALA A 46 2.40 24.23 -12.55
N ILE A 47 2.99 23.56 -11.56
CA ILE A 47 4.39 23.10 -11.64
C ILE A 47 4.57 22.10 -12.81
N PHE A 48 3.66 21.13 -12.94
CA PHE A 48 3.68 20.17 -14.06
C PHE A 48 3.48 20.80 -15.44
N SER A 49 2.87 21.99 -15.52
CA SER A 49 2.68 22.70 -16.78
C SER A 49 3.94 23.39 -17.30
N ILE A 50 4.98 23.58 -16.47
CA ILE A 50 6.21 24.31 -16.85
C ILE A 50 6.94 23.67 -18.04
N PRO A 51 7.22 22.34 -18.06
CA PRO A 51 7.85 21.71 -19.22
C PRO A 51 7.01 21.83 -20.50
N PHE A 52 5.68 21.78 -20.37
CA PHE A 52 4.76 21.97 -21.49
C PHE A 52 4.78 23.41 -22.01
N PHE A 53 4.85 24.39 -21.12
CA PHE A 53 5.00 25.79 -21.50
C PHE A 53 6.28 26.01 -22.30
N ILE A 54 7.41 25.49 -21.80
CA ILE A 54 8.72 25.58 -22.47
C ILE A 54 8.64 24.91 -23.85
N PHE A 55 8.15 23.67 -23.92
CA PHE A 55 7.94 22.95 -25.16
C PHE A 55 7.09 23.77 -26.15
N GLY A 56 5.91 24.24 -25.72
CA GLY A 56 5.00 25.01 -26.55
C GLY A 56 5.60 26.32 -27.06
N SER A 57 6.46 26.98 -26.27
CA SER A 57 7.16 28.20 -26.67
C SER A 57 8.18 28.00 -27.80
N CYS A 58 8.62 26.74 -27.97
CA CYS A 58 9.61 26.29 -28.94
C CYS A 58 9.00 25.59 -30.17
N VAL A 59 7.76 25.08 -30.07
CA VAL A 59 7.05 24.39 -31.17
C VAL A 59 7.01 25.21 -32.48
N PRO A 60 6.72 26.52 -32.49
CA PRO A 60 6.69 27.27 -33.75
C PRO A 60 8.03 27.26 -34.49
N ASP A 61 9.16 27.35 -33.76
CA ASP A 61 10.49 27.31 -34.37
C ASP A 61 10.81 25.91 -34.92
N LEU A 62 10.33 24.84 -34.24
CA LEU A 62 10.45 23.47 -34.73
C LEU A 62 9.65 23.28 -36.04
N LEU A 63 8.42 23.80 -36.11
CA LEU A 63 7.58 23.71 -37.31
C LEU A 63 8.16 24.51 -38.48
N GLU A 64 8.74 25.69 -38.23
CA GLU A 64 9.46 26.47 -39.25
C GLU A 64 10.68 25.70 -39.77
N LEU A 65 11.40 25.00 -38.90
CA LEU A 65 12.58 24.21 -39.24
C LEU A 65 12.26 23.03 -40.17
N PHE A 66 11.07 22.46 -40.07
CA PHE A 66 10.58 21.44 -41.00
C PHE A 66 10.08 22.00 -42.33
N ARG A 67 9.82 23.32 -42.42
CA ARG A 67 9.27 23.98 -43.62
C ARG A 67 10.36 24.64 -44.49
N ASP A 68 11.38 25.24 -43.88
CA ASP A 68 12.41 26.04 -44.57
C ASP A 68 13.80 25.37 -44.56
N LYS A 69 14.74 25.91 -45.36
CA LYS A 69 16.15 25.49 -45.34
C LYS A 69 16.81 25.85 -44.00
N PHE A 70 17.03 24.82 -43.17
CA PHE A 70 17.75 24.82 -41.89
C PHE A 70 19.01 25.72 -41.86
N ARG A 71 19.71 25.87 -42.99
CA ARG A 71 20.99 26.58 -43.09
C ARG A 71 20.89 28.08 -42.80
N GLU A 72 19.78 28.72 -43.16
CA GLU A 72 19.61 30.19 -43.10
C GLU A 72 19.03 30.70 -41.78
N GLN A 73 18.67 29.80 -40.86
CA GLN A 73 18.05 30.18 -39.58
C GLN A 73 19.09 30.55 -38.50
N SER A 74 18.74 31.53 -37.65
CA SER A 74 19.55 31.95 -36.50
C SER A 74 19.82 30.82 -35.51
N ILE A 75 20.96 30.87 -34.80
CA ILE A 75 21.35 29.89 -33.79
C ILE A 75 20.26 29.74 -32.70
N ALA A 76 19.65 30.84 -32.27
CA ALA A 76 18.61 30.83 -31.24
C ALA A 76 17.33 30.09 -31.67
N LYS A 77 16.98 30.11 -32.96
CA LYS A 77 15.85 29.32 -33.49
C LYS A 77 16.18 27.83 -33.52
N LYS A 78 17.38 27.48 -33.99
CA LYS A 78 17.87 26.09 -34.02
C LYS A 78 17.88 25.48 -32.63
N LEU A 79 18.41 26.19 -31.64
CA LEU A 79 18.46 25.72 -30.25
C LEU A 79 17.05 25.44 -29.70
N ARG A 80 16.10 26.35 -29.91
CA ARG A 80 14.71 26.15 -29.48
C ARG A 80 14.04 24.97 -30.17
N ALA A 81 14.23 24.80 -31.47
CA ALA A 81 13.71 23.65 -32.19
C ALA A 81 14.27 22.32 -31.63
N VAL A 82 15.59 22.27 -31.34
CA VAL A 82 16.21 21.11 -30.68
C VAL A 82 15.64 20.89 -29.28
N THR A 83 15.41 21.94 -28.49
CA THR A 83 14.75 21.82 -27.18
C THR A 83 13.34 21.25 -27.29
N ALA A 84 12.54 21.72 -28.26
CA ALA A 84 11.20 21.17 -28.50
C ALA A 84 11.27 19.68 -28.85
N LEU A 85 12.17 19.30 -29.76
CA LEU A 85 12.35 17.90 -30.13
C LEU A 85 12.79 17.04 -28.94
N GLY A 86 13.75 17.52 -28.15
CA GLY A 86 14.22 16.83 -26.95
C GLY A 86 13.10 16.61 -25.93
N LEU A 87 12.31 17.65 -25.63
CA LEU A 87 11.17 17.55 -24.71
C LEU A 87 10.08 16.62 -25.25
N ALA A 88 9.80 16.64 -26.56
CA ALA A 88 8.86 15.72 -27.18
C ALA A 88 9.32 14.26 -27.07
N VAL A 89 10.59 13.98 -27.38
CA VAL A 89 11.16 12.63 -27.27
C VAL A 89 11.14 12.16 -25.82
N CYS A 90 11.56 12.98 -24.86
CA CYS A 90 11.49 12.64 -23.43
C CYS A 90 10.06 12.33 -22.98
N GLY A 91 9.08 13.14 -23.39
CA GLY A 91 7.67 12.91 -23.07
C GLY A 91 7.12 11.62 -23.68
N LEU A 92 7.46 11.33 -24.94
CA LEU A 92 7.07 10.09 -25.63
C LEU A 92 7.72 8.86 -24.98
N CYS A 93 9.01 8.92 -24.64
CA CYS A 93 9.70 7.85 -23.93
C CYS A 93 9.07 7.59 -22.55
N TYR A 94 8.79 8.64 -21.78
CA TYR A 94 8.13 8.50 -20.47
C TYR A 94 6.74 7.84 -20.59
N ALA A 95 5.95 8.27 -21.58
CA ALA A 95 4.64 7.67 -21.84
C ALA A 95 4.76 6.21 -22.30
N ALA A 96 5.70 5.90 -23.18
CA ALA A 96 5.96 4.55 -23.66
C ALA A 96 6.39 3.61 -22.51
N ASP A 97 7.31 4.06 -21.65
CA ASP A 97 7.75 3.32 -20.47
C ASP A 97 6.59 3.07 -19.50
N GLY A 98 5.74 4.08 -19.28
CA GLY A 98 4.53 3.95 -18.47
C GLY A 98 3.55 2.92 -19.02
N ILE A 99 3.27 2.96 -20.32
CA ILE A 99 2.40 1.99 -21.02
C ILE A 99 3.00 0.58 -20.92
N ALA A 100 4.27 0.44 -21.28
CA ALA A 100 4.98 -0.84 -21.24
C ALA A 100 4.94 -1.43 -19.84
N LEU A 101 5.25 -0.64 -18.80
CA LEU A 101 5.22 -1.09 -17.41
C LEU A 101 3.82 -1.48 -16.95
N THR A 102 2.78 -0.73 -17.33
CA THR A 102 1.38 -1.11 -17.04
C THR A 102 1.03 -2.46 -17.68
N ILE A 103 1.43 -2.70 -18.93
CA ILE A 103 1.21 -3.98 -19.61
C ILE A 103 1.93 -5.09 -18.86
N VAL A 104 3.20 -4.89 -18.50
CA VAL A 104 3.99 -5.88 -17.74
C VAL A 104 3.34 -6.20 -16.40
N VAL A 105 2.97 -5.18 -15.61
CA VAL A 105 2.29 -5.36 -14.32
C VAL A 105 1.02 -6.19 -14.48
N ASN A 106 0.17 -5.86 -15.45
CA ASN A 106 -1.08 -6.57 -15.69
C ASN A 106 -0.84 -8.02 -16.15
N ASN A 107 0.23 -8.28 -16.90
CA ASN A 107 0.58 -9.62 -17.34
C ASN A 107 1.12 -10.47 -16.19
N VAL A 108 2.02 -9.91 -15.37
CA VAL A 108 2.60 -10.59 -14.19
C VAL A 108 1.52 -11.04 -13.21
N GLN A 109 0.43 -10.30 -13.05
CA GLN A 109 -0.70 -10.71 -12.20
C GLN A 109 -1.44 -11.97 -12.70
N LYS A 110 -1.34 -12.28 -13.99
CA LYS A 110 -2.04 -13.41 -14.64
C LYS A 110 -1.14 -14.64 -14.81
N MET A 111 0.17 -14.47 -14.71
CA MET A 111 1.17 -15.52 -14.91
C MET A 111 1.00 -16.69 -13.94
N ASN A 112 1.36 -17.89 -14.39
CA ASN A 112 1.53 -19.07 -13.57
C ASN A 112 2.93 -19.11 -12.92
N GLY A 113 3.18 -20.08 -12.04
CA GLY A 113 4.44 -20.16 -11.29
C GLY A 113 5.70 -20.26 -12.16
N ALA A 114 5.66 -21.03 -13.27
CA ALA A 114 6.81 -21.17 -14.17
C ALA A 114 7.09 -19.88 -14.94
N GLU A 115 6.04 -19.20 -15.43
CA GLU A 115 6.15 -17.91 -16.11
C GLU A 115 6.69 -16.82 -15.17
N LEU A 116 6.30 -16.84 -13.88
CA LEU A 116 6.85 -15.93 -12.87
C LEU A 116 8.35 -16.17 -12.62
N ASP A 117 8.77 -17.43 -12.61
CA ASP A 117 10.18 -17.79 -12.44
C ASP A 117 11.02 -17.33 -13.63
N GLU A 118 10.52 -17.57 -14.86
CA GLU A 118 11.13 -17.10 -16.10
C GLU A 118 11.18 -15.57 -16.15
N PHE A 119 10.11 -14.89 -15.74
CA PHE A 119 10.07 -13.44 -15.61
C PHE A 119 11.18 -12.92 -14.71
N LEU A 120 11.38 -13.52 -13.53
CA LEU A 120 12.45 -13.12 -12.62
C LEU A 120 13.85 -13.43 -13.15
N ALA A 121 14.00 -14.45 -13.99
CA ALA A 121 15.28 -14.81 -14.58
C ALA A 121 15.68 -13.86 -15.72
N HIS A 122 14.78 -13.59 -16.66
CA HIS A 122 15.14 -13.00 -17.95
C HIS A 122 14.55 -11.62 -18.23
N SER A 123 13.46 -11.22 -17.55
CA SER A 123 12.78 -9.97 -17.88
C SER A 123 13.67 -8.74 -17.64
N MET A 124 13.54 -7.75 -18.53
CA MET A 124 14.11 -6.42 -18.31
C MET A 124 13.49 -5.70 -17.10
N PHE A 125 12.27 -6.09 -16.70
CA PHE A 125 11.54 -5.52 -15.56
C PHE A 125 11.73 -6.30 -14.25
N ARG A 126 12.61 -7.32 -14.21
CA ARG A 126 12.81 -8.19 -13.04
C ARG A 126 13.27 -7.48 -11.76
N LYS A 127 13.78 -6.24 -11.86
CA LYS A 127 14.16 -5.39 -10.71
C LYS A 127 13.22 -4.20 -10.49
N ASN A 128 12.20 -4.02 -11.34
CA ASN A 128 11.28 -2.90 -11.23
C ASN A 128 10.32 -3.12 -10.06
N LYS A 129 10.23 -2.15 -9.14
CA LYS A 129 9.42 -2.29 -7.92
C LYS A 129 7.93 -2.54 -8.17
N PHE A 130 7.35 -1.94 -9.22
CA PHE A 130 5.93 -2.15 -9.54
C PHE A 130 5.68 -3.56 -10.09
N ALA A 131 6.57 -4.05 -10.96
CA ALA A 131 6.47 -5.42 -11.46
C ALA A 131 6.71 -6.47 -10.36
N LEU A 132 7.68 -6.23 -9.47
CA LEU A 132 7.92 -7.07 -8.29
C LEU A 132 6.75 -7.02 -7.30
N GLY A 133 6.11 -5.86 -7.13
CA GLY A 133 4.89 -5.71 -6.35
C GLY A 133 3.72 -6.52 -6.95
N ALA A 134 3.57 -6.49 -8.27
CA ALA A 134 2.57 -7.30 -8.97
C ALA A 134 2.82 -8.80 -8.80
N LEU A 135 4.09 -9.21 -8.86
CA LEU A 135 4.52 -10.59 -8.62
C LEU A 135 4.22 -11.02 -7.18
N ALA A 136 4.53 -10.17 -6.19
CA ALA A 136 4.25 -10.44 -4.78
C ALA A 136 2.75 -10.49 -4.45
N GLN A 137 1.88 -9.92 -5.31
CA GLN A 137 0.43 -10.05 -5.21
C GLN A 137 -0.13 -11.28 -5.92
N ASN A 138 0.66 -11.92 -6.79
CA ASN A 138 0.16 -13.05 -7.56
C ASN A 138 0.07 -14.29 -6.64
N PRO A 139 -1.13 -14.86 -6.42
CA PRO A 139 -1.31 -15.99 -5.51
C PRO A 139 -0.57 -17.26 -5.94
N LYS A 140 -0.12 -17.33 -7.21
CA LYS A 140 0.66 -18.45 -7.76
C LYS A 140 2.18 -18.29 -7.52
N ALA A 141 2.62 -17.21 -6.88
CA ALA A 141 4.03 -17.04 -6.52
C ALA A 141 4.42 -18.06 -5.43
N SER A 142 5.46 -18.85 -5.71
CA SER A 142 5.98 -19.85 -4.78
C SER A 142 6.82 -19.24 -3.67
N ALA A 143 7.12 -20.02 -2.63
CA ALA A 143 7.99 -19.58 -1.54
C ALA A 143 9.38 -19.17 -2.04
N GLU A 144 9.93 -19.93 -2.99
CA GLU A 144 11.25 -19.73 -3.59
C GLU A 144 11.30 -18.44 -4.41
N ILE A 145 10.27 -18.19 -5.21
CA ILE A 145 10.11 -16.94 -5.98
C ILE A 145 10.10 -15.73 -5.05
N LEU A 146 9.30 -15.79 -3.98
CA LEU A 146 9.19 -14.71 -3.00
C LEU A 146 10.49 -14.50 -2.24
N ASP A 147 11.20 -15.58 -1.89
CA ASP A 147 12.49 -15.51 -1.23
C ASP A 147 13.56 -14.85 -2.13
N ARG A 148 13.59 -15.19 -3.43
CA ARG A 148 14.46 -14.54 -4.41
C ARG A 148 14.23 -13.03 -4.46
N VAL A 149 12.97 -12.59 -4.46
CA VAL A 149 12.63 -11.15 -4.45
C VAL A 149 13.04 -10.49 -3.13
N ALA A 150 12.78 -11.15 -2.00
CA ALA A 150 13.12 -10.63 -0.68
C ALA A 150 14.64 -10.43 -0.47
N ARG A 151 15.48 -11.20 -1.19
CA ARG A 151 16.95 -11.08 -1.16
C ARG A 151 17.51 -9.96 -2.04
N ILE A 152 16.69 -9.29 -2.86
CA ILE A 152 17.16 -8.20 -3.70
C ILE A 152 17.58 -7.03 -2.79
N PRO A 153 18.85 -6.58 -2.82
CA PRO A 153 19.34 -5.50 -1.95
C PRO A 153 18.88 -4.15 -2.51
N ASN A 154 17.61 -3.83 -2.32
CA ASN A 154 17.00 -2.58 -2.78
C ASN A 154 16.12 -1.96 -1.68
N PRO A 155 16.59 -0.89 -1.01
CA PRO A 155 15.83 -0.22 0.05
C PRO A 155 14.44 0.27 -0.39
N GLU A 156 14.27 0.64 -1.66
CA GLU A 156 13.00 1.10 -2.21
C GLU A 156 11.88 0.05 -2.11
N LEU A 157 12.23 -1.25 -2.01
CA LEU A 157 11.25 -2.33 -1.89
C LEU A 157 10.59 -2.38 -0.50
N HIS A 158 11.19 -1.75 0.51
CA HIS A 158 10.63 -1.61 1.85
C HIS A 158 9.69 -0.42 1.98
N HIS A 159 9.77 0.56 1.08
CA HIS A 159 8.97 1.77 1.12
C HIS A 159 7.68 1.65 0.32
N ARG A 160 6.68 2.46 0.68
CA ARG A 160 5.43 2.55 -0.08
C ARG A 160 5.70 2.96 -1.53
N MET A 161 4.98 2.31 -2.44
CA MET A 161 5.02 2.62 -3.85
C MET A 161 3.99 3.71 -4.17
N GLY A 162 4.40 4.68 -4.98
CA GLY A 162 3.54 5.72 -5.52
C GLY A 162 3.88 5.98 -6.98
N SER A 163 2.85 6.25 -7.79
CA SER A 163 3.01 6.60 -9.20
C SER A 163 1.86 7.49 -9.64
N LEU A 164 2.17 8.51 -10.44
CA LEU A 164 1.16 9.33 -11.14
C LEU A 164 0.57 8.58 -12.35
N TRP A 165 1.30 7.59 -12.87
CA TRP A 165 0.84 6.68 -13.90
C TRP A 165 0.06 5.51 -13.28
N PRO A 166 -1.01 4.99 -13.93
CA PRO A 166 -1.77 3.84 -13.46
C PRO A 166 -1.01 2.50 -13.63
N VAL A 167 0.13 2.35 -12.94
CA VAL A 167 0.98 1.13 -12.91
C VAL A 167 0.76 0.27 -11.68
N MET A 168 -0.08 0.70 -10.73
CA MET A 168 -0.21 0.04 -9.43
C MET A 168 -0.97 -1.29 -9.47
N GLY A 169 -1.69 -1.57 -10.57
CA GLY A 169 -2.51 -2.78 -10.71
C GLY A 169 -3.42 -2.99 -9.51
N GLY A 170 -3.31 -4.17 -8.87
CA GLY A 170 -4.06 -4.55 -7.68
C GLY A 170 -3.56 -3.92 -6.37
N ASN A 171 -2.43 -3.20 -6.38
CA ASN A 171 -1.84 -2.56 -5.20
C ASN A 171 -2.29 -1.10 -5.04
N THR A 172 -3.60 -0.87 -4.98
CA THR A 172 -4.19 0.48 -4.92
C THR A 172 -3.76 1.26 -3.68
N LYS A 173 -3.35 0.58 -2.59
CA LYS A 173 -2.89 1.19 -1.34
C LYS A 173 -1.40 1.58 -1.35
N GLY A 174 -0.67 1.28 -2.41
CA GLY A 174 0.76 1.61 -2.49
C GLY A 174 1.60 0.85 -1.48
N LEU A 175 1.23 -0.38 -1.13
CA LEU A 175 1.99 -1.18 -0.18
C LEU A 175 3.40 -1.45 -0.72
N ALA A 176 4.38 -1.47 0.18
CA ALA A 176 5.75 -1.87 -0.14
C ALA A 176 5.79 -3.30 -0.67
N VAL A 177 6.76 -3.60 -1.54
CA VAL A 177 6.95 -4.96 -2.09
C VAL A 177 7.22 -5.95 -0.97
N MET A 178 8.11 -5.60 -0.02
CA MET A 178 8.42 -6.47 1.12
C MET A 178 7.23 -6.69 2.04
N ARG A 179 6.32 -5.71 2.15
CA ARG A 179 5.07 -5.87 2.91
C ARG A 179 4.13 -6.84 2.21
N LEU A 180 4.03 -6.77 0.88
CA LEU A 180 3.24 -7.71 0.09
C LEU A 180 3.76 -9.14 0.25
N ILE A 181 5.09 -9.32 0.19
CA ILE A 181 5.74 -10.62 0.43
C ILE A 181 5.43 -11.14 1.84
N ALA A 182 5.57 -10.30 2.86
CA ALA A 182 5.29 -10.69 4.24
C ALA A 182 3.82 -11.07 4.47
N MET A 183 2.89 -10.51 3.70
CA MET A 183 1.46 -10.87 3.76
C MET A 183 1.10 -12.09 2.90
N HIS A 184 2.02 -12.59 2.06
CA HIS A 184 1.70 -13.62 1.09
C HIS A 184 1.54 -15.01 1.77
N PRO A 185 0.48 -15.78 1.45
CA PRO A 185 0.25 -17.09 2.08
C PRO A 185 1.37 -18.10 1.86
N SER A 186 2.04 -18.04 0.71
CA SER A 186 3.13 -18.97 0.33
C SER A 186 4.51 -18.56 0.84
N VAL A 187 4.67 -17.42 1.53
CA VAL A 187 5.98 -16.97 2.02
C VAL A 187 6.62 -17.99 2.98
N SER A 188 7.94 -18.10 2.94
CA SER A 188 8.68 -18.99 3.83
C SER A 188 8.93 -18.36 5.21
N ALA A 189 9.05 -19.20 6.24
CA ALA A 189 9.41 -18.76 7.58
C ALA A 189 10.80 -18.09 7.62
N ALA A 190 11.75 -18.58 6.82
CA ALA A 190 13.09 -18.00 6.72
C ALA A 190 13.05 -16.57 6.13
N THR A 191 12.23 -16.36 5.09
CA THR A 191 12.02 -15.04 4.50
C THR A 191 11.38 -14.09 5.51
N LEU A 192 10.41 -14.55 6.30
CA LEU A 192 9.80 -13.76 7.38
C LEU A 192 10.82 -13.37 8.46
N SER A 193 11.71 -14.28 8.85
CA SER A 193 12.81 -13.97 9.77
C SER A 193 13.71 -12.87 9.22
N ASN A 194 14.06 -12.92 7.94
CA ASN A 194 14.86 -11.86 7.29
C ASN A 194 14.12 -10.51 7.29
N LEU A 195 12.83 -10.52 6.94
CA LEU A 195 12.01 -9.30 6.88
C LEU A 195 11.67 -8.71 8.26
N SER A 196 11.81 -9.47 9.34
CA SER A 196 11.58 -8.99 10.72
C SER A 196 12.51 -7.82 11.11
N SER A 197 13.66 -7.71 10.45
CA SER A 197 14.64 -6.63 10.63
C SER A 197 14.46 -5.47 9.64
N SER A 198 13.36 -5.45 8.89
CA SER A 198 13.06 -4.36 7.95
C SER A 198 13.04 -2.99 8.65
N PRO A 199 13.58 -1.92 8.02
CA PRO A 199 13.49 -0.56 8.56
C PRO A 199 12.04 -0.06 8.59
N ASP A 200 11.19 -0.49 7.66
CA ASP A 200 9.78 -0.11 7.61
C ASP A 200 8.94 -0.89 8.66
N GLU A 201 8.26 -0.15 9.53
CA GLU A 201 7.44 -0.70 10.62
C GLU A 201 6.23 -1.49 10.11
N TYR A 202 5.63 -1.10 8.99
CA TYR A 202 4.49 -1.81 8.40
C TYR A 202 4.89 -3.15 7.81
N VAL A 203 6.14 -3.27 7.32
CA VAL A 203 6.69 -4.57 6.93
C VAL A 203 6.84 -5.47 8.16
N ARG A 204 7.41 -4.96 9.26
CA ARG A 204 7.55 -5.72 10.51
C ARG A 204 6.19 -6.14 11.10
N HIS A 205 5.21 -5.24 11.08
CA HIS A 205 3.83 -5.56 11.46
C HIS A 205 3.27 -6.70 10.60
N ALA A 206 3.44 -6.64 9.27
CA ALA A 206 2.96 -7.68 8.37
C ALA A 206 3.64 -9.03 8.64
N VAL A 207 4.93 -9.03 8.96
CA VAL A 207 5.65 -10.23 9.41
C VAL A 207 4.97 -10.79 10.66
N LEU A 208 4.82 -10.02 11.73
CA LEU A 208 4.26 -10.52 12.99
C LEU A 208 2.80 -11.01 12.89
N SER A 209 2.04 -10.45 11.95
CA SER A 209 0.66 -10.87 11.65
C SER A 209 0.58 -12.16 10.83
N ASN A 210 1.68 -12.63 10.23
CA ASN A 210 1.67 -13.82 9.38
C ASN A 210 1.68 -15.11 10.24
N PRO A 211 0.75 -16.06 10.01
CA PRO A 211 0.73 -17.34 10.74
C PRO A 211 1.99 -18.19 10.57
N LYS A 212 2.81 -17.98 9.53
CA LYS A 212 4.07 -18.71 9.30
C LYS A 212 5.26 -18.10 10.03
N THR A 213 5.08 -17.00 10.76
CA THR A 213 6.17 -16.35 11.49
C THR A 213 6.72 -17.26 12.59
N PRO A 214 8.05 -17.42 12.69
CA PRO A 214 8.68 -18.19 13.76
C PRO A 214 8.47 -17.57 15.14
N ASP A 215 8.38 -18.43 16.16
CA ASP A 215 8.15 -17.99 17.54
C ASP A 215 9.33 -17.15 18.08
N SER A 216 10.55 -17.41 17.61
CA SER A 216 11.72 -16.58 17.93
C SER A 216 11.55 -15.13 17.51
N VAL A 217 10.98 -14.88 16.32
CA VAL A 217 10.72 -13.53 15.81
C VAL A 217 9.67 -12.81 16.65
N ILE A 218 8.63 -13.53 17.09
CA ILE A 218 7.58 -12.99 17.97
C ILE A 218 8.16 -12.62 19.34
N HIS A 219 8.98 -13.51 19.91
CA HIS A 219 9.66 -13.28 21.18
C HIS A 219 10.60 -12.06 21.11
N ASP A 220 11.44 -11.97 20.08
CA ASP A 220 12.36 -10.85 19.89
C ASP A 220 11.64 -9.52 19.67
N ALA A 221 10.47 -9.54 19.04
CA ALA A 221 9.65 -8.34 18.85
C ALA A 221 9.04 -7.81 20.16
N SER A 222 8.73 -8.68 21.13
CA SER A 222 8.11 -8.29 22.42
C SER A 222 8.97 -7.36 23.27
N GLY A 223 10.29 -7.34 23.04
CA GLY A 223 11.22 -6.43 23.70
C GLY A 223 11.30 -5.04 23.07
N LYS A 224 10.77 -4.86 21.85
CA LYS A 224 10.86 -3.62 21.08
C LYS A 224 9.60 -2.78 21.29
N ARG A 225 9.76 -1.54 21.73
CA ARG A 225 8.63 -0.61 21.90
C ARG A 225 8.26 0.03 20.57
N SER A 226 7.13 -0.36 20.00
CA SER A 226 6.50 0.32 18.86
C SER A 226 5.01 -0.04 18.87
N GLN A 227 4.14 0.97 18.75
CA GLN A 227 2.69 0.79 18.77
C GLN A 227 2.22 -0.17 17.67
N LEU A 228 2.82 -0.12 16.48
CA LEU A 228 2.52 -1.05 15.40
C LEU A 228 2.99 -2.48 15.70
N THR A 229 4.08 -2.62 16.46
CA THR A 229 4.57 -3.94 16.91
C THR A 229 3.61 -4.53 17.94
N ASP A 230 3.18 -3.71 18.91
CA ASP A 230 2.22 -4.11 19.94
C ASP A 230 0.88 -4.53 19.34
N TRP A 231 0.37 -3.76 18.37
CA TRP A 231 -0.85 -4.12 17.63
C TRP A 231 -0.71 -5.43 16.86
N ALA A 232 0.43 -5.65 16.20
CA ALA A 232 0.68 -6.88 15.47
C ALA A 232 0.73 -8.09 16.41
N LEU A 233 1.47 -7.98 17.52
CA LEU A 233 1.55 -9.01 18.56
C LEU A 233 0.17 -9.29 19.17
N ALA A 234 -0.59 -8.26 19.53
CA ALA A 234 -1.93 -8.40 20.08
C ALA A 234 -2.88 -9.15 19.12
N SER A 235 -2.74 -8.94 17.82
CA SER A 235 -3.57 -9.57 16.79
C SER A 235 -3.12 -10.96 16.35
N SER A 236 -1.88 -11.35 16.66
CA SER A 236 -1.28 -12.59 16.16
C SER A 236 -1.74 -13.80 16.98
N PRO A 237 -2.23 -14.88 16.34
CA PRO A 237 -2.71 -16.07 17.05
C PRO A 237 -1.59 -16.87 17.72
N LYS A 238 -0.33 -16.59 17.38
CA LYS A 238 0.86 -17.25 17.95
C LYS A 238 1.44 -16.55 19.18
N THR A 239 0.97 -15.35 19.48
CA THR A 239 1.49 -14.59 20.62
C THR A 239 1.18 -15.33 21.91
N SER A 240 2.21 -15.54 22.74
CA SER A 240 2.05 -16.23 24.01
C SER A 240 1.15 -15.44 24.96
N VAL A 241 0.48 -16.16 25.85
CA VAL A 241 -0.40 -15.57 26.86
C VAL A 241 0.34 -14.54 27.72
N ASP A 242 1.61 -14.77 28.04
CA ASP A 242 2.39 -13.85 28.86
C ASP A 242 2.67 -12.52 28.15
N ILE A 243 2.96 -12.56 26.83
CA ILE A 243 3.09 -11.35 26.02
C ILE A 243 1.74 -10.63 25.94
N LEU A 244 0.64 -11.36 25.70
CA LEU A 244 -0.71 -10.77 25.67
C LEU A 244 -1.08 -10.10 27.01
N LYS A 245 -0.79 -10.74 28.15
CA LYS A 245 -1.04 -10.17 29.48
C LYS A 245 -0.30 -8.84 29.66
N LYS A 246 0.99 -8.82 29.33
CA LYS A 246 1.81 -7.61 29.41
C LYS A 246 1.25 -6.49 28.51
N LEU A 247 0.88 -6.83 27.27
CA LEU A 247 0.27 -5.89 26.34
C LEU A 247 -1.11 -5.39 26.81
N ALA A 248 -1.89 -6.21 27.49
CA ALA A 248 -3.18 -5.79 28.05
C ALA A 248 -3.02 -4.76 29.18
N GLU A 249 -1.92 -4.83 29.94
CA GLU A 249 -1.61 -3.90 31.02
C GLU A 249 -0.97 -2.60 30.52
N THR A 250 -0.07 -2.67 29.55
CA THR A 250 0.70 -1.50 29.07
C THR A 250 0.18 -0.87 27.78
N GLY A 251 -0.65 -1.59 27.02
CA GLY A 251 -1.13 -1.18 25.71
C GLY A 251 -2.28 -0.17 25.76
N ASP A 252 -2.40 0.57 24.67
CA ASP A 252 -3.54 1.47 24.41
C ASP A 252 -4.86 0.70 24.21
N GLU A 253 -5.97 1.44 24.09
CA GLU A 253 -7.29 0.85 23.85
C GLU A 253 -7.35 0.00 22.57
N TYR A 254 -6.59 0.36 21.54
CA TYR A 254 -6.50 -0.41 20.30
C TYR A 254 -5.77 -1.74 20.49
N THR A 255 -4.70 -1.76 21.29
CA THR A 255 -3.98 -2.98 21.68
C THR A 255 -4.91 -3.91 22.45
N ARG A 256 -5.63 -3.39 23.46
CA ARG A 256 -6.59 -4.18 24.24
C ARG A 256 -7.77 -4.68 23.40
N SER A 257 -8.27 -3.88 22.46
CA SER A 257 -9.25 -4.29 21.45
C SER A 257 -8.71 -5.41 20.55
N ASN A 258 -7.47 -5.31 20.07
CA ASN A 258 -6.85 -6.37 19.27
C ASN A 258 -6.71 -7.68 20.05
N ILE A 259 -6.34 -7.62 21.33
CA ILE A 259 -6.33 -8.79 22.22
C ILE A 259 -7.75 -9.35 22.37
N ALA A 260 -8.75 -8.51 22.62
CA ALA A 260 -10.14 -8.95 22.75
C ALA A 260 -10.64 -9.68 21.50
N ARG A 261 -10.24 -9.26 20.28
CA ARG A 261 -10.62 -9.93 19.01
C ARG A 261 -9.79 -11.17 18.69
N ASN A 262 -8.63 -11.34 19.32
CA ASN A 262 -7.73 -12.45 19.03
C ASN A 262 -8.33 -13.76 19.54
N ARG A 263 -8.47 -14.74 18.64
CA ARG A 263 -9.06 -16.05 18.97
C ARG A 263 -8.20 -16.86 19.93
N SER A 264 -6.91 -16.56 20.03
CA SER A 264 -6.00 -17.24 20.97
C SER A 264 -6.03 -16.60 22.37
N THR A 265 -6.81 -15.54 22.59
CA THR A 265 -6.90 -14.88 23.90
C THR A 265 -7.59 -15.79 24.91
N PRO A 266 -6.97 -16.09 26.06
CA PRO A 266 -7.57 -16.92 27.10
C PRO A 266 -8.88 -16.33 27.64
N VAL A 267 -9.80 -17.22 28.02
CA VAL A 267 -11.12 -16.85 28.53
C VAL A 267 -11.05 -15.97 29.78
N GLU A 268 -10.04 -16.17 30.64
CA GLU A 268 -9.82 -15.37 31.84
C GLU A 268 -9.40 -13.94 31.48
N MET A 269 -8.66 -13.76 30.39
CA MET A 269 -8.32 -12.42 29.88
C MET A 269 -9.53 -11.74 29.25
N LEU A 270 -10.36 -12.48 28.51
CA LEU A 270 -11.62 -11.97 27.96
C LEU A 270 -12.56 -11.50 29.09
N ALA A 271 -12.68 -12.26 30.17
CA ALA A 271 -13.46 -11.87 31.35
C ALA A 271 -12.94 -10.59 32.02
N LYS A 272 -11.61 -10.38 32.05
CA LYS A 272 -11.03 -9.11 32.53
C LYS A 272 -11.35 -7.95 31.57
N LEU A 273 -11.16 -8.15 30.27
CA LEU A 273 -11.43 -7.14 29.23
C LEU A 273 -12.93 -6.79 29.10
N ALA A 274 -13.83 -7.65 29.56
CA ALA A 274 -15.25 -7.31 29.67
C ALA A 274 -15.51 -6.14 30.64
N ASN A 275 -14.58 -5.85 31.55
CA ASN A 275 -14.66 -4.70 32.45
C ASN A 275 -13.81 -3.50 31.98
N ASP A 276 -13.32 -3.52 30.74
CA ASP A 276 -12.49 -2.43 30.21
C ASP A 276 -13.29 -1.12 30.20
N PRO A 277 -12.69 0.03 30.59
CA PRO A 277 -13.39 1.31 30.55
C PRO A 277 -13.89 1.70 29.15
N VAL A 278 -13.27 1.16 28.09
CA VAL A 278 -13.53 1.52 26.71
C VAL A 278 -14.57 0.59 26.08
N TRP A 279 -15.69 1.17 25.65
CA TRP A 279 -16.84 0.41 25.12
C TRP A 279 -16.52 -0.50 23.94
N HIS A 280 -15.62 -0.10 23.03
CA HIS A 280 -15.32 -0.92 21.86
C HIS A 280 -14.44 -2.13 22.20
N VAL A 281 -13.64 -2.05 23.27
CA VAL A 281 -12.92 -3.22 23.80
C VAL A 281 -13.93 -4.23 24.35
N ARG A 282 -14.90 -3.78 25.16
CA ARG A 282 -15.98 -4.65 25.67
C ARG A 282 -16.84 -5.24 24.55
N ARG A 283 -17.17 -4.45 23.53
CA ARG A 283 -17.86 -4.94 22.32
C ARG A 283 -17.06 -6.04 21.62
N ASP A 284 -15.75 -5.86 21.49
CA ASP A 284 -14.87 -6.82 20.82
C ASP A 284 -14.71 -8.12 21.62
N VAL A 285 -14.82 -8.07 22.95
CA VAL A 285 -14.98 -9.27 23.80
C VAL A 285 -16.25 -10.02 23.40
N VAL A 286 -17.40 -9.35 23.30
CA VAL A 286 -18.67 -10.00 22.88
C VAL A 286 -18.58 -10.56 21.44
N ALA A 287 -17.80 -9.92 20.57
CA ALA A 287 -17.60 -10.38 19.21
C ALA A 287 -16.69 -11.62 19.09
N ASN A 288 -15.87 -11.92 20.11
CA ASN A 288 -14.94 -13.03 20.06
C ASN A 288 -15.68 -14.38 20.21
N PRO A 289 -15.52 -15.33 19.26
CA PRO A 289 -16.19 -16.62 19.31
C PRO A 289 -15.83 -17.50 20.53
N HIS A 290 -14.72 -17.23 21.20
CA HIS A 290 -14.29 -17.98 22.39
C HIS A 290 -14.68 -17.31 23.72
N THR A 291 -15.44 -16.22 23.68
CA THR A 291 -15.95 -15.58 24.90
C THR A 291 -17.00 -16.47 25.56
N PRO A 292 -16.82 -16.82 26.86
CA PRO A 292 -17.80 -17.63 27.59
C PRO A 292 -19.16 -16.95 27.67
N ALA A 293 -20.24 -17.75 27.70
CA ALA A 293 -21.61 -17.26 27.78
C ALA A 293 -21.84 -16.41 29.05
N GLU A 294 -21.18 -16.75 30.15
CA GLU A 294 -21.23 -16.03 31.42
C GLU A 294 -20.63 -14.62 31.29
N THR A 295 -19.54 -14.48 30.51
CA THR A 295 -18.91 -13.19 30.23
C THR A 295 -19.77 -12.34 29.29
N ILE A 296 -20.48 -12.96 28.34
CA ILE A 296 -21.47 -12.25 27.51
C ILE A 296 -22.66 -11.79 28.38
N ALA A 297 -23.12 -12.63 29.30
CA ALA A 297 -24.25 -12.34 30.17
C ALA A 297 -23.97 -11.18 31.14
N SER A 298 -22.73 -11.02 31.62
CA SER A 298 -22.36 -9.88 32.48
C SER A 298 -22.47 -8.52 31.76
N LEU A 299 -22.48 -8.51 30.42
CA LEU A 299 -22.56 -7.31 29.59
C LEU A 299 -23.99 -6.97 29.13
N VAL A 300 -25.02 -7.67 29.59
CA VAL A 300 -26.42 -7.40 29.21
C VAL A 300 -26.85 -5.96 29.57
N ASN A 301 -26.35 -5.45 30.69
CA ASN A 301 -26.62 -4.09 31.17
C ASN A 301 -25.45 -3.13 30.91
N ASP A 302 -24.62 -3.39 29.88
CA ASP A 302 -23.49 -2.52 29.54
C ASP A 302 -23.96 -1.06 29.36
N PRO A 303 -23.21 -0.05 29.83
CA PRO A 303 -23.58 1.35 29.64
C PRO A 303 -23.73 1.76 28.17
N ASP A 304 -22.95 1.16 27.27
CA ASP A 304 -22.96 1.48 25.84
C ASP A 304 -24.00 0.65 25.08
N GLU A 305 -24.84 1.35 24.32
CA GLU A 305 -25.91 0.73 23.54
C GLU A 305 -25.39 -0.29 22.52
N ARG A 306 -24.26 -0.02 21.86
CA ARG A 306 -23.71 -0.89 20.81
C ARG A 306 -23.21 -2.21 21.39
N VAL A 307 -22.78 -2.20 22.65
CA VAL A 307 -22.42 -3.43 23.37
C VAL A 307 -23.69 -4.23 23.66
N ARG A 308 -24.72 -3.60 24.23
CA ARG A 308 -26.00 -4.26 24.52
C ARG A 308 -26.67 -4.86 23.29
N GLU A 309 -26.64 -4.15 22.16
CA GLU A 309 -27.17 -4.65 20.87
C GLU A 309 -26.48 -5.94 20.42
N LEU A 310 -25.14 -5.96 20.50
CA LEU A 310 -24.36 -7.13 20.09
C LEU A 310 -24.56 -8.31 21.06
N VAL A 311 -24.65 -8.06 22.36
CA VAL A 311 -24.99 -9.08 23.37
C VAL A 311 -26.34 -9.70 23.05
N ALA A 312 -27.37 -8.89 22.82
CA ALA A 312 -28.70 -9.37 22.46
C ALA A 312 -28.69 -10.18 21.17
N TYR A 313 -27.88 -9.78 20.18
CA TYR A 313 -27.69 -10.55 18.96
C TYR A 313 -27.07 -11.92 19.23
N GLN A 314 -25.97 -12.00 19.99
CA GLN A 314 -25.30 -13.26 20.30
C GLN A 314 -26.18 -14.22 21.10
N LEU A 315 -26.90 -13.73 22.11
CA LEU A 315 -27.81 -14.54 22.92
C LEU A 315 -28.93 -15.17 22.07
N ARG A 316 -29.50 -14.42 21.12
CA ARG A 316 -30.49 -14.94 20.16
C ARG A 316 -29.91 -16.03 19.24
N GLN A 317 -28.65 -15.89 18.81
CA GLN A 317 -28.00 -16.89 17.96
C GLN A 317 -27.66 -18.16 18.74
N GLY A 318 -27.24 -18.04 20.01
CA GLY A 318 -27.02 -19.18 20.91
C GLY A 318 -28.29 -20.01 21.12
N GLN A 319 -29.43 -19.36 21.36
CA GLN A 319 -30.73 -20.02 21.50
C GLN A 319 -31.17 -20.78 20.23
N LYS A 320 -30.87 -20.24 19.04
CA LYS A 320 -31.19 -20.91 17.76
C LYS A 320 -30.34 -22.14 17.45
N ARG A 321 -29.14 -22.26 18.04
CA ARG A 321 -28.24 -23.41 17.85
C ARG A 321 -28.48 -24.54 18.86
N GLY A 322 -29.18 -24.25 19.96
CA GLY A 322 -29.51 -25.20 21.01
C GLY A 322 -30.89 -25.87 20.86
N ASN A 323 -31.68 -25.48 19.85
CA ASN A 323 -32.93 -26.11 19.43
C ASN A 323 -32.72 -26.89 18.13
#